data_AF-A0A3C1VBE1-F1
#
_entry.id   AF-A0A3C1VBE1-F1
#
_cell.length_a   1.000
_cell.length_b   1.000
_cell.length_c   1.000
_cell.angle_alpha   90.00
_cell.angle_beta   90.00
_cell.angle_gamma   90.00
#
_symmetry.space_group_name_H-M   'P 1'
#
loop_
_entity.id
_entity.type
_entity.pdbx_description
1 polymer ?
#
loop_
_entity_poly.entity_id
_entity_poly.type
_entity_poly.pdbx_seq_one_letter_code
_entity_poly.pdbx_strand_id
1 'polypeptide(L)'
;TEGAGLYRFQNGTWINYARNAGLANPYIWSLAEDADGNLWAGTWGAGLFLRRGDHFERAPEMTGITTPMPALFPSRQGGLW
;
A
#
# COMPACT_ATOMS: atom_id res chain seq x y z
N THR A 1 -8.59 -6.33 -4.29
CA THR A 1 -9.39 -7.56 -4.08
C THR A 1 -10.50 -7.23 -3.08
N GLU A 2 -11.62 -7.95 -3.08
CA GLU A 2 -12.71 -7.73 -2.11
C GLU A 2 -12.36 -8.30 -0.71
N GLY A 3 -11.27 -7.79 -0.11
CA GLY A 3 -10.80 -8.19 1.21
C GLY A 3 -9.81 -9.37 1.23
N ALA A 4 -9.38 -9.87 0.07
CA ALA A 4 -8.35 -10.92 -0.02
C ALA A 4 -6.90 -10.38 0.08
N GLY A 5 -6.72 -9.08 0.34
CA GLY A 5 -5.40 -8.44 0.42
C GLY A 5 -4.79 -8.11 -0.94
N LEU A 6 -3.47 -7.90 -0.94
CA LEU A 6 -2.69 -7.57 -2.13
C LEU A 6 -1.96 -8.81 -2.64
N TYR A 7 -1.97 -9.04 -3.95
CA TYR A 7 -1.19 -10.09 -4.57
C TYR A 7 -0.07 -9.46 -5.42
N ARG A 8 1.12 -10.05 -5.34
CA ARG A 8 2.26 -9.70 -6.20
C ARG A 8 2.71 -10.94 -6.95
N PHE A 9 2.78 -10.83 -8.27
CA PHE A 9 3.41 -11.83 -9.11
C PHE A 9 4.87 -11.45 -9.32
N GLN A 10 5.79 -12.33 -8.93
CA GLN A 10 7.22 -12.14 -9.16
C GLN A 10 7.87 -13.49 -9.42
N ASN A 11 8.74 -13.56 -10.44
CA ASN A 11 9.53 -14.75 -10.76
C ASN A 11 8.69 -16.03 -10.87
N GLY A 12 7.52 -15.94 -11.51
CA GLY A 12 6.62 -17.09 -11.71
C GLY A 12 5.80 -17.50 -10.49
N THR A 13 5.92 -16.80 -9.36
CA THR A 13 5.22 -17.13 -8.10
C THR A 13 4.30 -16.00 -7.66
N TRP A 14 3.16 -16.35 -7.05
CA TRP A 14 2.23 -15.41 -6.42
C TRP A 14 2.50 -15.30 -4.92
N ILE A 15 2.65 -14.07 -4.44
CA ILE A 15 2.78 -13.74 -3.01
C ILE A 15 1.53 -12.98 -2.59
N ASN A 16 0.92 -13.36 -1.46
CA ASN A 16 -0.22 -12.67 -0.87
C ASN A 16 0.19 -11.88 0.37
N TYR A 17 -0.06 -10.57 0.33
CA TYR A 17 0.07 -9.65 1.45
C TYR A 17 -1.33 -9.36 2.02
N ALA A 18 -1.78 -10.19 2.96
CA ALA A 18 -3.02 -10.00 3.73
C ALA A 18 -2.69 -9.53 5.16
N ARG A 19 -3.61 -9.68 6.14
CA ARG A 19 -3.50 -9.14 7.52
C ARG A 19 -2.14 -9.37 8.20
N ASN A 20 -1.45 -10.46 7.89
CA ASN A 20 -0.16 -10.79 8.52
C ASN A 20 1.03 -10.02 7.94
N ALA A 21 0.84 -9.29 6.83
CA ALA A 21 1.87 -8.49 6.18
C ALA A 21 1.92 -7.03 6.66
N GLY A 22 1.34 -6.70 7.82
CA GLY A 22 1.34 -5.33 8.38
C GLY A 22 0.26 -4.39 7.81
N LEU A 23 -0.54 -4.84 6.84
CA LEU A 23 -1.71 -4.12 6.34
C LEU A 23 -2.86 -4.22 7.36
N ALA A 24 -3.19 -3.10 8.01
CA ALA A 24 -4.26 -3.07 9.00
C ALA A 24 -5.67 -3.26 8.38
N ASN A 25 -5.79 -3.08 7.06
CA ASN A 25 -7.03 -3.30 6.32
C ASN A 25 -6.72 -4.05 5.00
N PRO A 26 -7.36 -5.21 4.73
CA PRO A 26 -7.07 -6.00 3.54
C PRO A 26 -7.75 -5.48 2.26
N TYR A 27 -8.62 -4.48 2.36
CA TYR A 27 -9.23 -3.80 1.21
C TYR A 27 -8.27 -2.75 0.68
N ILE A 28 -7.37 -3.20 -0.20
CA ILE A 28 -6.42 -2.34 -0.90
C ILE A 28 -7.10 -1.76 -2.14
N TRP A 29 -7.17 -0.43 -2.19
CA TRP A 29 -7.90 0.32 -3.21
C TRP A 29 -6.97 0.97 -4.23
N SER A 30 -5.75 1.32 -3.82
CA SER A 30 -4.77 1.97 -4.70
C SER A 30 -3.35 1.50 -4.38
N LEU A 31 -2.51 1.54 -5.41
CA LEU A 31 -1.08 1.27 -5.34
C LEU A 31 -0.35 2.33 -6.15
N ALA A 32 0.81 2.76 -5.68
CA ALA A 32 1.69 3.63 -6.42
C ALA A 32 3.15 3.37 -6.07
N GLU A 33 4.02 3.49 -7.06
CA GLU A 33 5.46 3.48 -6.86
C GLU A 33 5.96 4.92 -7.00
N ASP A 34 6.69 5.43 -6.01
CA ASP A 34 7.27 6.76 -6.07
C ASP A 34 8.60 6.78 -6.85
N ALA A 35 9.18 7.97 -7.00
CA ALA A 35 10.42 8.17 -7.75
C ALA A 35 11.65 7.47 -7.13
N ASP A 36 11.58 7.12 -5.84
CA ASP A 36 12.64 6.41 -5.11
C ASP A 36 12.44 4.88 -5.14
N GLY A 37 11.41 4.40 -5.86
CA GLY A 37 11.08 2.98 -5.98
C GLY A 37 10.33 2.42 -4.77
N ASN A 38 9.80 3.27 -3.89
CA ASN A 38 8.98 2.81 -2.78
C ASN A 38 7.58 2.45 -3.27
N LEU A 39 7.08 1.28 -2.86
CA LEU A 39 5.70 0.87 -3.11
C LEU A 39 4.78 1.31 -1.98
N TRP A 40 3.76 2.08 -2.32
CA TRP A 40 2.73 2.58 -1.44
C TRP A 40 1.40 1.88 -1.70
N ALA A 41 0.63 1.66 -0.64
CA ALA A 41 -0.68 1.02 -0.67
C ALA A 41 -1.72 1.84 0.08
N GLY A 42 -2.73 2.31 -0.65
CA GLY A 42 -3.90 2.98 -0.10
C GLY A 42 -4.99 1.98 0.23
N THR A 43 -5.52 2.08 1.45
CA THR A 43 -6.57 1.17 1.94
C THR A 43 -7.94 1.86 1.98
N TRP A 44 -9.00 1.07 2.05
CA TRP A 44 -10.37 1.57 2.17
C TRP A 44 -10.64 2.38 3.46
N GLY A 45 -9.96 2.06 4.56
CA GLY A 45 -10.31 2.65 5.86
C GLY A 45 -9.19 2.64 6.89
N ALA A 46 -7.96 2.40 6.46
CA ALA A 46 -6.79 2.43 7.33
C ALA A 46 -5.70 3.36 6.78
N GLY A 47 -6.00 4.23 5.83
CA GLY A 47 -5.04 5.19 5.28
C GLY A 47 -3.96 4.56 4.40
N LEU A 48 -2.76 5.15 4.48
CA LEU A 48 -1.62 4.88 3.59
C LEU A 48 -0.55 4.03 4.27
N PHE A 49 -0.06 3.04 3.52
CA PHE A 49 1.00 2.13 3.94
C PHE A 49 2.16 2.15 2.95
N LEU A 50 3.36 1.95 3.48
CA LEU A 50 4.61 1.88 2.75
C LEU A 50 5.20 0.48 2.90
N ARG A 51 5.56 -0.13 1.77
CA ARG A 51 6.22 -1.43 1.77
C ARG A 51 7.67 -1.31 2.22
N ARG A 52 8.05 -2.15 3.18
CA ARG A 52 9.42 -2.36 3.65
C ARG A 52 9.73 -3.85 3.53
N GLY A 53 10.59 -4.24 2.60
CA GLY A 53 10.86 -5.67 2.35
C GLY A 53 9.60 -6.45 1.95
N ASP A 54 9.16 -7.38 2.79
CA ASP A 54 7.97 -8.22 2.62
C ASP A 54 6.79 -7.81 3.51
N HIS A 55 6.91 -6.72 4.27
CA HIS A 55 5.83 -6.18 5.10
C HIS A 55 5.46 -4.75 4.72
N PHE A 56 4.34 -4.29 5.26
CA PHE A 56 3.83 -2.95 5.12
C PHE A 56 3.80 -2.26 6.48
N GLU A 57 4.24 -1.01 6.49
CA GLU A 57 4.20 -0.15 7.66
C GLU A 57 3.28 1.02 7.36
N ARG A 58 2.55 1.48 8.38
CA ARG A 58 1.76 2.70 8.25
C ARG A 58 2.72 3.87 7.99
N ALA A 59 2.37 4.75 7.05
CA ALA A 59 3.17 5.93 6.79
C ALA A 59 3.34 6.76 8.09
N PRO A 60 4.58 7.03 8.55
CA PRO A 60 4.85 7.60 9.89
C PRO A 60 4.11 8.91 10.18
N GLU A 61 3.91 9.74 9.14
CA GLU A 61 3.24 11.04 9.24
C GLU A 61 1.71 10.96 9.06
N MET A 62 1.17 9.79 8.67
CA MET A 62 -0.26 9.59 8.44
C MET A 62 -0.87 8.60 9.45
N THR A 63 -0.29 8.51 10.64
CA THR A 63 -0.69 7.51 11.65
C THR A 63 -2.15 7.64 12.10
N GLY A 64 -2.69 8.86 12.13
CA GLY A 64 -4.08 9.16 12.47
C GLY A 64 -5.05 9.22 11.28
N ILE A 65 -4.59 9.07 10.04
CA ILE A 65 -5.44 9.17 8.86
C ILE A 65 -5.99 7.78 8.54
N THR A 66 -7.30 7.62 8.67
CA THR A 66 -8.03 6.37 8.39
C THR A 66 -9.03 6.54 7.25
N THR A 67 -8.99 7.66 6.53
CA THR A 67 -9.87 7.89 5.40
C THR A 67 -9.54 6.94 4.24
N PRO A 68 -10.53 6.61 3.40
CA PRO A 68 -10.28 5.83 2.19
C PRO A 68 -9.25 6.52 1.30
N MET A 69 -8.33 5.73 0.76
CA MET A 69 -7.33 6.15 -0.22
C MET A 69 -7.66 5.51 -1.57
N PRO A 70 -8.63 6.07 -2.32
CA PRO A 70 -9.13 5.48 -3.55
C PRO A 70 -8.16 5.60 -4.72
N ALA A 71 -7.25 6.57 -4.67
CA ALA A 71 -6.26 6.80 -5.70
C ALA A 71 -4.98 7.33 -5.07
N LEU A 72 -3.87 7.03 -5.72
CA LEU A 72 -2.53 7.50 -5.40
C LEU A 72 -1.83 7.79 -6.72
N PHE A 73 -1.21 8.95 -6.85
CA PHE A 73 -0.53 9.39 -8.06
C PHE A 73 0.91 9.79 -7.75
N PRO A 74 1.91 9.11 -8.32
CA PRO A 74 3.29 9.55 -8.15
C PRO A 74 3.52 10.89 -8.84
N SER A 75 4.17 11.80 -8.13
CA SER A 75 4.56 13.11 -8.63
C SER A 75 5.88 13.03 -9.37
N ARG A 76 5.99 13.75 -10.50
CA ARG A 76 7.24 13.85 -11.28
C ARG A 76 8.36 14.62 -10.55
N GLN A 77 8.02 15.41 -9.53
CA GLN A 77 8.98 16.18 -8.74
C GLN A 77 9.34 15.47 -7.42
N GLY A 78 8.98 14.19 -7.29
CA GLY A 78 9.03 13.45 -6.03
C GLY A 78 7.72 13.57 -5.24
N GLY A 79 7.44 12.54 -4.45
CA GLY A 79 6.24 12.45 -3.62
C GLY A 79 5.02 11.81 -4.29
N LEU A 80 3.89 11.90 -3.59
CA LEU A 80 2.62 11.24 -3.91
C LEU A 80 1.45 12.20 -3.70
N TRP A 81 0.46 12.14 -4.60
CA TRP A 81 -0.83 12.83 -4.53
C TRP A 81 -1.98 11.85 -4.31
#